data_AF-A0A1H7X7S5-F1
#
_entry.id   AF-A0A1H7X7S5-F1
#
_cell.length_a   1.000
_cell.length_b   1.000
_cell.length_c   1.000
_cell.angle_alpha   90.00
_cell.angle_beta   90.00
_cell.angle_gamma   90.00
#
_symmetry.space_group_name_H-M   'P 1'
#
loop_
_entity.id
_entity.type
_entity.pdbx_description
1 polymer ?
#
loop_
_entity_poly.entity_id
_entity_poly.type
_entity_poly.pdbx_seq_one_letter_code
_entity_poly.pdbx_strand_id
1 'polypeptide(L)'
;MENLINELVQKVGLSPEVAQKATTVVLEFVQKNLPESVKDKAGDLLNGKFDFSSLLSGLTGGSDEKGGNDDSGLVDKLKGMFGN
;
A
#
# COMPACT_ATOMS: atom_id res chain seq x y z
N MET A 1 -5.51 11.81 1.26
CA MET A 1 -4.49 12.75 1.79
C MET A 1 -4.93 13.46 3.07
N GLU A 2 -6.11 14.08 3.12
CA GLU A 2 -6.60 14.77 4.34
C GLU A 2 -6.67 13.87 5.59
N ASN A 3 -7.09 12.61 5.45
CA ASN A 3 -7.11 11.68 6.57
C ASN A 3 -5.73 11.47 7.20
N LEU A 4 -4.66 11.36 6.39
CA LEU A 4 -3.30 11.16 6.90
C LEU A 4 -2.78 12.42 7.62
N ILE A 5 -3.08 13.60 7.08
CA ILE A 5 -2.77 14.88 7.72
C ILE A 5 -3.49 14.99 9.06
N ASN A 6 -4.78 14.67 9.10
CA ASN A 6 -5.58 14.69 10.32
C ASN A 6 -5.06 13.70 11.36
N GLU A 7 -4.64 12.49 10.96
CA GLU A 7 -4.00 11.54 11.86
C GLU A 7 -2.69 12.07 12.45
N LEU A 8 -1.85 12.70 11.64
CA LEU A 8 -0.59 13.30 12.11
C LEU A 8 -0.85 14.46 13.09
N VAL A 9 -1.86 15.28 12.83
CA VAL A 9 -2.28 16.34 13.75
C VAL A 9 -2.79 15.74 15.06
N GLN A 10 -3.68 14.75 15.01
CA GLN A 10 -4.35 14.21 16.20
C GLN A 10 -3.48 13.27 17.03
N LYS A 11 -2.66 12.42 16.39
CA LYS A 11 -1.87 11.39 17.07
C LYS A 11 -0.46 11.86 17.41
N VAL A 12 0.14 12.72 16.59
CA VAL A 12 1.51 13.22 16.76
C VAL A 12 1.52 14.65 17.30
N GLY A 13 0.39 15.36 17.23
CA GLY A 13 0.29 16.74 17.71
C GLY A 13 0.94 17.74 16.77
N LEU A 14 1.15 17.38 15.50
CA LEU A 14 1.73 18.31 14.51
C LEU A 14 0.73 19.43 14.19
N SER A 15 1.25 20.63 13.92
CA SER A 15 0.40 21.68 13.35
C SER A 15 -0.04 21.28 11.93
N PRO A 16 -1.22 21.74 11.45
CA PRO A 16 -1.72 21.34 10.14
C PRO A 16 -0.73 21.60 8.99
N GLU A 17 -0.04 22.74 9.01
CA GLU A 17 1.01 23.06 8.03
C GLU A 17 2.19 22.09 8.08
N VAL A 18 2.64 21.70 9.28
CA VAL A 18 3.76 20.78 9.43
C VAL A 18 3.35 19.36 9.05
N ALA A 19 2.14 18.93 9.41
CA ALA A 19 1.58 17.64 9.02
C ALA A 19 1.45 17.51 7.50
N GLN A 20 1.04 18.59 6.83
CA GLN A 20 0.93 18.63 5.37
C GLN A 20 2.31 18.51 4.70
N LYS A 21 3.30 19.30 5.15
CA LYS A 21 4.69 19.20 4.68
C LYS A 21 5.30 17.82 4.92
N ALA A 22 5.10 17.26 6.12
CA ALA A 22 5.60 15.93 6.46
C ALA A 22 4.99 14.86 5.56
N THR A 23 3.68 14.94 5.31
CA THR A 23 2.98 14.03 4.39
C THR A 23 3.57 14.10 2.98
N THR A 24 3.80 15.31 2.45
CA THR A 24 4.41 15.50 1.13
C THR A 24 5.81 14.87 1.04
N VAL A 25 6.67 15.09 2.04
CA VAL A 25 8.04 14.53 2.06
C VAL A 25 8.01 13.00 2.03
N VAL A 26 7.14 12.38 2.84
CA VAL A 26 7.00 10.92 2.88
C VAL A 26 6.49 10.39 1.54
N LEU A 27 5.51 11.04 0.92
CA LEU A 27 4.97 10.64 -0.37
C LEU A 27 6.03 10.70 -1.48
N GLU A 28 6.78 11.79 -1.55
CA GLU A 28 7.87 11.93 -2.52
C GLU A 28 8.96 10.89 -2.31
N PHE A 29 9.31 10.61 -1.06
CA PHE A 29 10.29 9.58 -0.73
C PHE A 29 9.81 8.20 -1.21
N VAL A 30 8.57 7.84 -0.92
CA VAL A 30 7.98 6.57 -1.37
C VAL A 30 7.95 6.50 -2.89
N GLN A 31 7.46 7.53 -3.59
CA GLN A 31 7.40 7.56 -5.05
C GLN A 31 8.78 7.44 -5.72
N LYS A 32 9.82 8.04 -5.14
CA LYS A 32 11.19 7.97 -5.66
C LYS A 32 11.83 6.58 -5.52
N ASN A 33 11.47 5.85 -4.47
CA ASN A 33 12.07 4.54 -4.16
C ASN A 33 11.23 3.35 -4.66
N LEU A 34 10.03 3.60 -5.17
CA LEU A 34 9.20 2.54 -5.73
C LEU A 34 9.67 2.14 -7.14
N PRO A 35 9.72 0.83 -7.45
CA PRO A 35 9.90 0.34 -8.81
C PRO A 35 8.83 0.90 -9.76
N GLU A 36 9.16 1.15 -11.03
CA GLU A 36 8.23 1.75 -12.00
C GLU A 36 6.92 0.96 -12.13
N SER A 37 6.99 -0.37 -12.05
CA SER A 37 5.84 -1.29 -12.10
C SER A 37 4.81 -1.09 -10.97
N VAL A 38 5.17 -0.38 -9.89
CA VAL A 38 4.29 -0.12 -8.75
C VAL A 38 4.05 1.36 -8.49
N LYS A 39 4.72 2.27 -9.23
CA LYS A 39 4.48 3.72 -9.09
C LYS A 39 3.05 4.11 -9.42
N ASP A 40 2.51 3.57 -10.52
CA ASP A 40 1.12 3.84 -10.92
C ASP A 40 0.12 3.33 -9.87
N LYS A 41 0.35 2.13 -9.34
CA LYS A 41 -0.48 1.51 -8.30
C LYS A 41 -0.38 2.23 -6.95
N ALA A 42 0.80 2.75 -6.62
CA ALA A 42 1.00 3.55 -5.42
C ALA A 42 0.27 4.89 -5.52
N GLY A 43 0.25 5.52 -6.70
CA GLY A 43 -0.60 6.68 -6.96
C GLY A 43 -2.06 6.40 -6.64
N ASP A 44 -2.59 5.26 -7.08
CA ASP A 44 -3.96 4.84 -6.76
C ASP A 44 -4.18 4.54 -5.27
N LEU A 45 -3.20 3.96 -4.57
CA LEU A 45 -3.22 3.74 -3.11
C LEU A 45 -3.30 5.03 -2.32
N LEU A 46 -2.45 5.98 -2.66
CA LEU A 46 -2.35 7.25 -1.97
C LEU A 46 -3.59 8.13 -2.22
N ASN A 47 -4.23 7.96 -3.37
CA ASN A 47 -5.49 8.61 -3.73
C ASN A 47 -6.73 7.88 -3.18
N GLY A 48 -6.56 6.80 -2.42
CA GLY A 48 -7.68 6.03 -1.86
C GLY A 48 -8.50 5.27 -2.90
N LYS A 49 -8.00 5.16 -4.14
CA LYS A 49 -8.57 4.37 -5.24
C LYS A 49 -8.01 2.95 -5.29
N PHE A 50 -7.15 2.60 -4.35
CA PHE A 50 -6.56 1.27 -4.32
C PHE A 50 -7.58 0.26 -3.87
N ASP A 51 -8.07 -0.42 -4.87
CA ASP A 51 -8.91 -1.57 -4.69
C ASP A 51 -8.01 -2.74 -4.31
N PHE A 52 -7.88 -2.97 -3.00
CA PHE A 52 -7.13 -4.11 -2.45
C PHE A 52 -7.61 -5.43 -3.06
N SER A 53 -8.89 -5.49 -3.46
CA SER A 53 -9.50 -6.59 -4.19
C SER A 53 -8.82 -6.85 -5.54
N SER A 54 -8.43 -5.80 -6.27
CA SER A 54 -7.77 -5.93 -7.57
C SER A 54 -6.32 -6.40 -7.48
N LEU A 55 -5.60 -6.03 -6.41
CA LEU A 55 -4.28 -6.58 -6.12
C LEU A 55 -4.39 -8.04 -5.69
N LEU A 56 -5.29 -8.33 -4.75
CA LEU A 56 -5.49 -9.69 -4.25
C LEU A 56 -5.97 -10.62 -5.37
N SER A 57 -6.88 -10.16 -6.23
CA SER A 57 -7.32 -10.89 -7.43
C SER A 57 -6.23 -11.03 -8.49
N GLY A 58 -5.31 -10.06 -8.63
CA GLY A 58 -4.11 -10.21 -9.45
C GLY A 58 -3.05 -11.16 -8.86
N LEU A 59 -3.09 -11.38 -7.55
CA LEU A 59 -2.19 -12.26 -6.81
C LEU A 59 -2.75 -13.69 -6.68
N THR A 60 -4.09 -13.84 -6.67
CA THR A 60 -4.82 -15.12 -6.59
C THR A 60 -5.37 -15.60 -7.94
N GLY A 61 -5.53 -14.71 -8.92
CA GLY A 61 -6.11 -15.00 -10.25
C GLY A 61 -5.12 -15.57 -11.28
N GLY A 62 -3.96 -16.05 -10.84
CA GLY A 62 -2.95 -16.70 -11.67
C GLY A 62 -2.98 -18.23 -11.63
N SER A 63 -4.09 -18.84 -11.22
CA SER A 63 -4.28 -20.29 -11.26
C SER A 63 -5.74 -20.61 -11.51
N ASP A 64 -6.09 -20.71 -12.79
CA ASP A 64 -7.10 -21.67 -13.23
C ASP A 64 -6.65 -23.05 -12.74
N GLU A 65 -7.12 -23.48 -11.57
CA GLU A 65 -7.54 -24.85 -11.30
C GLU A 65 -8.04 -24.98 -9.86
N LYS A 66 -9.35 -25.19 -9.74
CA LYS A 66 -10.05 -25.91 -8.67
C LYS A 66 -9.64 -25.61 -7.21
N GLY A 67 -10.50 -24.85 -6.55
CA GLY A 67 -11.10 -25.22 -5.26
C GLY A 67 -10.15 -25.60 -4.12
N GLY A 68 -9.98 -24.69 -3.17
CA GLY A 68 -9.38 -25.00 -1.87
C GLY A 68 -9.27 -23.74 -1.02
N ASN A 69 -10.01 -23.71 0.08
CA ASN A 69 -10.01 -22.63 1.05
C ASN A 69 -8.75 -22.71 1.92
N ASP A 70 -7.60 -22.27 1.40
CA ASP A 70 -6.31 -22.30 2.11
C ASP A 70 -5.65 -20.91 2.13
N ASP A 71 -6.02 -20.12 3.14
CA ASP A 71 -5.45 -18.81 3.51
C ASP A 71 -3.93 -18.87 3.79
N SER A 72 -3.39 -20.08 4.00
CA SER A 72 -1.96 -20.36 4.22
C SER A 72 -1.06 -20.01 3.03
N GLY A 73 -1.56 -20.09 1.79
CA GLY A 73 -0.74 -19.90 0.59
C GLY A 73 -0.26 -18.46 0.36
N LEU A 74 -1.03 -17.46 0.78
CA LEU A 74 -0.68 -16.05 0.65
C LEU A 74 0.40 -15.62 1.65
N VAL A 75 0.26 -16.08 2.90
CA VAL A 75 1.21 -15.77 3.98
C VAL A 75 2.56 -16.44 3.72
N ASP A 76 2.58 -17.68 3.21
CA ASP A 76 3.82 -18.38 2.87
C ASP A 76 4.54 -17.77 1.66
N LYS A 77 3.81 -17.27 0.66
CA LYS A 77 4.41 -16.58 -0.51
C LYS A 77 5.00 -15.22 -0.13
N LEU A 78 4.34 -14.48 0.77
CA LEU A 78 4.87 -13.25 1.36
C LEU A 78 6.10 -13.53 2.23
N LYS A 79 6.05 -14.55 3.10
CA LYS A 79 7.21 -14.98 3.89
C LYS A 79 8.39 -15.41 3.01
N GLY A 80 8.15 -16.05 1.87
CA GLY A 80 9.21 -16.41 0.92
C GLY A 80 9.89 -15.21 0.25
N MET A 81 9.16 -14.10 0.04
CA MET A 81 9.73 -12.87 -0.52
C MET A 81 10.43 -11.99 0.52
N PHE A 82 9.99 -12.00 1.77
CA PHE A 82 10.58 -11.20 2.85
C PHE A 82 11.57 -11.99 3.73
N GLY A 83 11.65 -13.30 3.56
CA GLY A 83 12.43 -14.22 4.38
C GLY A 83 13.72 -14.73 3.73
N ASN A 84 14.19 -14.10 2.65
CA ASN A 84 15.51 -14.38 2.07
C ASN A 84 16.42 -13.16 2.13
#